data_AF-A0A966XQ36-F1
#
_entry.id   AF-A0A966XQ36-F1
#
_cell.length_a   1.000
_cell.length_b   1.000
_cell.length_c   1.000
_cell.angle_alpha   90.00
_cell.angle_beta   90.00
_cell.angle_gamma   90.00
#
_symmetry.space_group_name_H-M   'P 1'
#
loop_
_entity.id
_entity.type
_entity.pdbx_description
1 polymer ?
#
loop_
_entity_poly.entity_id
_entity_poly.type
_entity_poly.pdbx_seq_one_letter_code
_entity_poly.pdbx_strand_id
1 'polypeptide(L)'
;MGDPYLGFDKIIFNIHTDEDNENGKVDITVKLFSPGSPATQTQSFTVGDGANFFNIVSDGGNVMQWVSIASQSGSWSVDFDDVRQIRIGVATPPGQLPEPGSLALTGAGLGLVALAARRRKQKTGRLGSHV
;
A
#
# COMPACT_ATOMS: atom_id res chain seq x y z
N MET A 1 -14.47 15.71 7.95
CA MET A 1 -13.69 14.85 7.04
C MET A 1 -12.42 14.48 7.77
N GLY A 2 -12.15 13.19 8.02
CA GLY A 2 -10.89 12.79 8.65
C GLY A 2 -9.75 12.89 7.65
N ASP A 3 -8.55 13.11 8.17
CA ASP A 3 -7.34 13.20 7.37
C ASP A 3 -6.95 11.79 6.86
N PRO A 4 -6.99 11.51 5.54
CA PRO A 4 -6.63 10.20 4.99
C PRO A 4 -5.14 9.87 5.17
N TYR A 5 -4.31 10.84 5.55
CA TYR A 5 -2.87 10.68 5.76
C TYR A 5 -2.49 10.17 7.16
N LEU A 6 -3.44 10.11 8.09
CA LEU A 6 -3.19 9.64 9.46
C LEU A 6 -3.29 8.11 9.61
N GLY A 7 -3.79 7.41 8.59
CA GLY A 7 -4.02 5.97 8.63
C GLY A 7 -2.83 5.11 8.18
N PHE A 8 -2.97 3.80 8.35
CA PHE A 8 -2.04 2.80 7.81
C PHE A 8 -2.72 1.99 6.70
N ASP A 9 -1.94 1.50 5.74
CA ASP A 9 -2.41 0.54 4.74
C ASP A 9 -2.11 -0.90 5.17
N LYS A 10 -0.92 -1.11 5.76
CA LYS A 10 -0.46 -2.44 6.16
C LYS A 10 0.43 -2.41 7.38
N ILE A 11 0.23 -3.35 8.29
CA ILE A 11 1.14 -3.59 9.42
C ILE A 11 1.57 -5.05 9.41
N ILE A 12 2.87 -5.27 9.67
CA ILE A 12 3.50 -6.57 9.64
C ILE A 12 4.15 -6.85 10.98
N PHE A 13 3.74 -7.95 11.62
CA PHE A 13 4.34 -8.48 12.83
C PHE A 13 5.14 -9.74 12.51
N ASN A 14 6.26 -9.92 13.21
CA ASN A 14 6.97 -11.18 13.29
C ASN A 14 6.76 -11.72 14.71
N ILE A 15 6.00 -12.80 14.84
CA ILE A 15 5.65 -13.43 16.11
C ILE A 15 6.37 -14.78 16.14
N HIS A 16 7.21 -14.96 17.14
CA HIS A 16 7.87 -16.22 17.43
C HIS A 16 7.21 -16.86 18.65
N THR A 17 6.88 -18.13 18.52
CA THR A 17 6.24 -18.93 19.56
C THR A 17 7.08 -20.17 19.82
N ASP A 18 6.83 -20.82 20.95
CA ASP A 18 7.42 -22.11 21.26
C ASP A 18 7.15 -23.13 20.13
N GLU A 19 8.19 -23.86 19.74
CA GLU A 19 8.11 -24.85 18.65
C GLU A 19 7.32 -26.10 19.07
N ASP A 20 6.97 -26.23 20.36
CA ASP A 20 6.36 -27.42 20.94
C ASP A 20 4.92 -27.66 20.46
N ASN A 21 4.27 -26.65 19.84
CA ASN A 21 2.93 -26.79 19.26
C ASN A 21 2.86 -26.32 17.80
N GLU A 22 3.17 -27.24 16.87
CA GLU A 22 3.09 -27.04 15.41
C GLU A 22 1.68 -26.62 14.90
N ASN A 23 0.65 -26.80 15.72
CA ASN A 23 -0.72 -26.46 15.38
C ASN A 23 -1.24 -25.22 16.12
N GLY A 24 -0.39 -24.56 16.90
CA GLY A 24 -0.74 -23.42 17.72
C GLY A 24 -1.49 -22.31 16.97
N LYS A 25 -2.27 -21.51 17.69
CA LYS A 25 -3.02 -20.39 17.08
C LYS A 25 -2.86 -19.09 17.84
N VAL A 26 -2.71 -18.02 17.08
CA VAL A 26 -2.61 -16.64 17.57
C VAL A 26 -3.73 -15.80 16.97
N ASP A 27 -4.45 -15.11 17.83
CA ASP A 27 -5.42 -14.09 17.45
C ASP A 27 -4.78 -12.71 17.53
N ILE A 28 -4.80 -11.99 16.41
CA ILE A 28 -4.39 -10.59 16.36
C ILE A 28 -5.64 -9.74 16.19
N THR A 29 -5.90 -8.92 17.21
CA THR A 29 -7.03 -7.99 17.23
C THR A 29 -6.52 -6.56 17.14
N VAL A 30 -7.07 -5.80 16.20
CA VAL A 30 -6.78 -4.37 16.04
C VAL A 30 -8.04 -3.57 16.26
N LYS A 31 -7.94 -2.58 17.15
CA LYS A 31 -8.95 -1.54 17.26
C LYS A 31 -8.58 -0.36 16.37
N LEU A 32 -9.50 -0.03 15.48
CA LEU A 32 -9.37 1.03 14.51
C LEU A 32 -10.28 2.20 14.88
N PHE A 33 -9.71 3.39 14.79
CA PHE A 33 -10.48 4.61 14.71
C PHE A 33 -10.68 4.96 13.24
N SER A 34 -11.93 4.88 12.77
CA SER A 34 -12.36 5.51 11.53
C SER A 34 -13.17 6.76 11.87
N PRO A 35 -12.99 7.90 11.19
CA PRO A 35 -13.81 9.08 11.37
C PRO A 35 -15.30 8.76 11.14
N GLY A 36 -16.07 8.64 12.22
CA GLY A 36 -17.51 8.36 12.19
C GLY A 36 -17.93 6.92 12.52
N SER A 37 -17.00 5.97 12.61
CA SER A 37 -17.31 4.61 13.08
C SER A 37 -16.06 3.89 13.61
N PRO A 38 -15.92 3.65 14.93
CA PRO A 38 -14.88 2.78 15.43
C PRO A 38 -15.12 1.33 14.95
N ALA A 39 -14.07 0.66 14.51
CA ALA A 39 -14.12 -0.72 14.05
C ALA A 39 -13.13 -1.58 14.84
N THR A 40 -13.45 -2.86 15.02
CA THR A 40 -12.51 -3.86 15.56
C THR A 40 -12.37 -4.95 14.51
N GLN A 41 -11.12 -5.29 14.18
CA GLN A 41 -10.81 -6.40 13.28
C GLN A 41 -10.00 -7.43 14.05
N THR A 42 -10.45 -8.69 14.02
CA THR A 42 -9.73 -9.82 14.59
C THR A 42 -9.42 -10.81 13.48
N GLN A 43 -8.17 -11.26 13.42
CA GLN A 43 -7.71 -12.31 12.52
C GLN A 43 -6.98 -13.38 13.33
N SER A 44 -7.33 -14.63 13.08
CA SER A 44 -6.71 -15.80 13.69
C SER A 44 -5.73 -16.43 12.71
N PHE A 45 -4.55 -16.79 13.18
CA PHE A 45 -3.53 -17.43 12.38
C PHE A 45 -2.99 -18.67 13.06
N THR A 46 -2.66 -19.69 12.28
CA THR A 46 -1.89 -20.84 12.78
C THR A 46 -0.41 -20.44 12.83
N VAL A 47 0.23 -20.70 13.96
CA VAL A 47 1.67 -20.60 14.18
C VAL A 47 2.26 -22.01 14.18
N GLY A 48 3.31 -22.21 13.37
CA GLY A 48 3.88 -23.52 13.05
C GLY A 48 4.63 -23.49 11.71
N ASP A 49 5.50 -24.47 11.46
CA ASP A 49 6.26 -24.63 10.18
C ASP A 49 7.07 -23.39 9.74
N GLY A 50 7.54 -22.57 10.69
CA GLY A 50 8.31 -21.35 10.41
C GLY A 50 7.47 -20.16 9.91
N ALA A 51 6.13 -20.25 9.95
CA ALA A 51 5.24 -19.17 9.63
C ALA A 51 5.16 -18.15 10.79
N ASN A 52 6.00 -17.11 10.73
CA ASN A 52 6.11 -16.11 11.80
C ASN A 52 5.60 -14.71 11.39
N PHE A 53 5.27 -14.49 10.11
CA PHE A 53 4.90 -13.16 9.61
C PHE A 53 3.39 -12.98 9.45
N PHE A 54 2.82 -12.02 10.18
CA PHE A 54 1.40 -11.74 10.21
C PHE A 54 1.10 -10.35 9.69
N ASN A 55 0.11 -10.25 8.81
CA ASN A 55 -0.23 -9.02 8.10
C ASN A 55 -1.63 -8.57 8.47
N ILE A 56 -1.78 -7.28 8.75
CA ILE A 56 -3.08 -6.63 8.92
C ILE A 56 -3.15 -5.53 7.87
N VAL A 57 -4.22 -5.57 7.07
CA VAL A 57 -4.46 -4.60 6.00
C VAL A 57 -5.65 -3.74 6.38
N SER A 58 -5.57 -2.45 6.07
CA SER A 58 -6.67 -1.53 6.25
C SER A 58 -6.90 -0.75 4.96
N ASP A 59 -8.14 -0.34 4.73
CA ASP A 59 -8.49 0.71 3.79
C ASP A 59 -7.94 2.04 4.32
N GLY A 60 -6.95 2.60 3.60
CA GLY A 60 -6.20 3.78 4.01
C GLY A 60 -7.09 4.90 4.59
N GLY A 61 -6.74 5.35 5.79
CA GLY A 61 -7.49 6.34 6.56
C GLY A 61 -7.92 5.89 7.95
N ASN A 62 -7.84 4.59 8.27
CA ASN A 62 -8.05 4.13 9.65
C ASN A 62 -6.79 4.29 10.49
N VAL A 63 -6.96 4.89 11.67
CA VAL A 63 -5.90 5.05 12.66
C VAL A 63 -5.95 3.88 13.62
N MET A 64 -4.83 3.17 13.76
CA MET A 64 -4.69 2.12 14.76
C MET A 64 -4.68 2.73 16.17
N GLN A 65 -5.59 2.28 17.04
CA GLN A 65 -5.61 2.70 18.44
C GLN A 65 -4.82 1.75 19.32
N TRP A 66 -5.04 0.44 19.16
CA TRP A 66 -4.30 -0.60 19.86
C TRP A 66 -4.30 -1.91 19.08
N VAL A 67 -3.32 -2.76 19.38
CA VAL A 67 -3.18 -4.14 18.90
C VAL A 67 -3.09 -5.07 20.10
N SER A 68 -3.86 -6.14 20.08
CA SER A 68 -3.74 -7.26 21.01
C SER A 68 -3.31 -8.47 20.21
N ILE A 69 -2.32 -9.17 20.74
CA ILE A 69 -1.83 -10.44 20.22
C ILE A 69 -2.05 -11.42 21.36
N ALA A 70 -2.87 -12.44 21.11
CA ALA A 70 -3.26 -13.40 22.13
C ALA A 70 -3.12 -14.82 21.61
N SER A 71 -2.62 -15.70 22.47
CA SER A 71 -2.61 -17.15 22.23
C SER A 71 -4.03 -17.68 22.42
N GLN A 72 -4.45 -18.65 21.59
CA GLN A 72 -5.71 -19.36 21.82
C GLN A 72 -5.59 -20.30 23.02
N SER A 73 -6.72 -20.77 23.55
CA SER A 73 -6.74 -21.67 24.70
C SER A 73 -6.84 -23.14 24.29
N GLY A 74 -6.48 -24.03 25.21
CA GLY A 74 -6.57 -25.49 25.02
C GLY A 74 -5.48 -26.03 24.10
N SER A 75 -5.80 -27.00 23.25
CA SER A 75 -4.83 -27.64 22.34
C SER A 75 -4.22 -26.70 21.29
N TRP A 76 -4.75 -25.48 21.16
CA TRP A 76 -4.27 -24.46 20.24
C TRP A 76 -3.36 -23.43 20.92
N SER A 77 -3.06 -23.60 22.21
CA SER A 77 -2.23 -22.66 22.94
C SER A 77 -0.77 -22.75 22.52
N VAL A 78 -0.17 -21.58 22.43
CA VAL A 78 1.26 -21.35 22.26
C VAL A 78 1.78 -20.44 23.36
N ASP A 79 3.06 -20.61 23.68
CA ASP A 79 3.82 -19.67 24.46
C ASP A 79 4.55 -18.70 23.52
N PHE A 80 4.55 -17.41 23.88
CA PHE A 80 5.21 -16.38 23.07
C PHE A 80 6.65 -16.21 23.52
N ASP A 81 7.58 -16.40 22.59
CA ASP A 81 9.01 -16.17 22.82
C ASP A 81 9.40 -14.72 22.48
N ASP A 82 8.91 -14.21 21.34
CA ASP A 82 9.26 -12.88 20.85
C ASP A 82 8.16 -12.31 19.94
N VAL A 83 7.94 -11.00 20.02
CA VAL A 83 6.97 -10.29 19.18
C VAL A 83 7.61 -9.01 18.68
N ARG A 84 7.79 -8.90 17.35
CA ARG A 84 8.40 -7.74 16.71
C ARG A 84 7.46 -7.10 15.71
N GLN A 85 7.37 -5.78 15.75
CA GLN A 85 6.80 -5.00 14.66
C GLN A 85 7.86 -4.79 13.58
N ILE A 86 7.64 -5.35 12.39
CA ILE A 86 8.61 -5.29 11.30
C ILE A 86 8.38 -4.09 10.39
N ARG A 87 7.11 -3.77 10.12
CA ARG A 87 6.76 -2.66 9.22
C ARG A 87 5.39 -2.09 9.53
N ILE A 88 5.30 -0.76 9.44
CA ILE A 88 4.05 -0.03 9.26
C ILE A 88 4.14 0.69 7.92
N GLY A 89 3.24 0.36 7.00
CA GLY A 89 3.02 1.09 5.76
C GLY A 89 2.04 2.22 6.01
N VAL A 90 2.49 3.46 5.82
CA VAL A 90 1.65 4.65 5.88
C VAL A 90 0.70 4.65 4.69
N ALA A 91 -0.54 5.10 4.91
CA ALA A 91 -1.49 5.29 3.81
C ALA A 91 -0.87 6.18 2.74
N THR A 92 -0.69 5.65 1.53
CA THR A 92 -0.16 6.46 0.42
C THR A 92 -1.31 7.24 -0.19
N PRO A 93 -1.20 8.57 -0.35
CA PRO A 93 -2.17 9.32 -1.14
C PRO A 93 -2.32 8.62 -2.51
N PRO A 94 -3.53 8.48 -3.07
CA PRO A 94 -3.64 8.10 -4.46
C PRO A 94 -2.76 9.07 -5.25
N GLY A 95 -1.71 8.53 -5.87
CA GLY A 95 -0.73 9.35 -6.58
C GLY A 95 -1.50 10.22 -7.56
N GLN A 96 -1.28 11.53 -7.51
CA GLN A 96 -1.80 12.43 -8.52
C GLN A 96 -1.18 12.03 -9.86
N LEU A 97 -1.84 11.11 -10.56
CA LEU A 97 -1.62 10.90 -11.98
C LEU A 97 -1.73 12.28 -12.62
N PRO A 98 -0.74 12.72 -13.43
CA PRO A 98 -0.84 13.97 -14.15
C PRO A 98 -2.21 14.03 -14.80
N GLU A 99 -3.03 14.99 -14.36
CA GLU A 99 -4.41 15.06 -14.80
C GLU A 99 -4.44 15.06 -16.33
N PRO A 100 -5.48 14.48 -16.96
CA PRO A 100 -5.55 14.35 -18.42
C PRO A 100 -5.17 15.64 -19.19
N GLY A 101 -5.39 16.81 -18.61
CA GLY A 101 -4.93 18.10 -19.13
C GLY A 101 -3.42 18.24 -19.32
N SER A 102 -2.59 17.69 -18.42
CA SER A 102 -1.11 17.74 -18.52
C SER A 102 -0.59 16.91 -19.69
N LEU A 103 -1.21 15.74 -19.92
CA LEU A 103 -0.92 14.89 -21.08
C LEU A 103 -1.41 15.53 -22.38
N ALA A 104 -2.60 16.15 -22.34
CA ALA A 104 -3.13 16.89 -23.48
C ALA A 104 -2.24 18.09 -23.86
N LEU A 105 -1.76 18.86 -22.88
CA LEU A 105 -0.83 19.97 -23.09
C LEU A 105 0.51 19.51 -23.64
N THR A 106 1.06 18.42 -23.11
CA THR A 106 2.30 17.82 -23.62
C THR A 106 2.13 17.34 -25.06
N GLY A 107 1.04 16.62 -25.34
CA GLY A 107 0.70 16.16 -26.69
C GLY A 107 0.49 17.31 -27.67
N ALA A 108 -0.22 18.36 -27.26
CA ALA A 108 -0.43 19.56 -28.07
C ALA A 108 0.89 20.30 -28.36
N GLY A 109 1.73 20.47 -27.34
CA GLY A 109 3.05 21.11 -27.48
C GLY A 109 3.95 20.36 -28.47
N LEU A 110 4.07 19.04 -28.31
CA LEU A 110 4.85 18.20 -29.22
C LEU A 110 4.27 18.19 -30.64
N GLY A 111 2.95 18.14 -30.77
CA GLY A 111 2.26 18.21 -32.07
C GLY A 111 2.53 19.51 -32.81
N LEU A 112 2.49 20.66 -32.12
CA LEU A 112 2.81 21.96 -32.71
C LEU A 112 4.26 22.06 -33.17
N VAL A 113 5.20 21.55 -32.36
CA VAL A 113 6.63 21.51 -32.72
C VAL A 113 6.85 20.64 -33.96
N ALA A 114 6.25 19.46 -34.02
CA ALA A 114 6.36 18.56 -35.17
C ALA A 114 5.78 19.17 -36.47
N LEU A 115 4.62 19.83 -36.38
CA LEU A 115 4.01 20.53 -37.51
C LEU A 115 4.88 21.70 -38.00
N ALA A 116 5.44 22.48 -37.08
CA ALA A 116 6.36 23.57 -37.42
C ALA A 116 7.63 23.06 -38.12
N ALA A 117 8.22 21.96 -37.63
CA ALA A 117 9.38 21.33 -38.24
C ALA A 117 9.08 20.80 -39.66
N ARG A 118 7.91 20.18 -39.88
CA ARG A 118 7.49 19.67 -41.20
C ARG A 118 7.34 20.80 -42.22
N ARG A 119 6.73 21.93 -41.83
CA ARG A 119 6.53 23.08 -42.72
C ARG A 119 7.86 23.73 -43.16
N ARG A 120 8.89 23.70 -42.31
CA ARG A 120 10.22 24.23 -42.66
C ARG A 120 10.92 23.38 -43.71
N LYS A 121 10.86 22.04 -43.60
CA LYS A 121 11.49 21.13 -44.58
C LYS A 121 10.89 21.25 -46.00
N GLN A 122 9.59 21.50 -46.11
CA GLN A 122 8.93 21.66 -47.42
C GLN A 122 9.30 22.95 -48.16
N LYS A 123 9.61 24.03 -47.43
CA LYS A 123 10.05 25.30 -48.06
C LYS A 123 11.48 25.21 -48.60
N THR A 124 12.37 24.50 -47.91
CA THR A 124 13.77 24.32 -48.36
C THR A 124 13.88 23.42 -49.59
N GLY A 125 13.03 22.41 -49.75
CA GLY A 125 13.06 21.52 -50.92
C GLY A 125 12.57 22.14 -52.24
N ARG A 126 11.87 23.28 -52.20
CA ARG A 126 11.28 23.91 -53.39
C ARG A 126 12.16 25.02 -54.00
N LEU A 127 13.29 25.35 -53.37
CA LEU A 127 14.28 26.31 -53.91
C LEU A 127 15.46 25.65 -54.63
N GLY A 128 15.50 24.32 -54.76
CA GLY A 128 16.64 23.59 -55.32
C GLY A 128 16.49 23.02 -56.74
N SER A 129 15.41 23.30 -57.49
CA SER A 129 15.14 22.64 -58.78
C SER A 129 15.18 23.57 -60.01
N HIS A 130 16.04 24.60 -59.99
CA HIS A 130 16.40 25.34 -61.20
C HIS A 130 17.91 25.36 -61.35
N VAL A 131 18.45 24.26 -61.88
CA VAL A 131 19.70 24.21 -62.66
C VAL A 131 19.47 23.22 -63.79
#